data_AF-A0A9Q9F8J0-F1
#
_entry.id   AF-A0A9Q9F8J0-F1
#
_cell.length_a   1.000
_cell.length_b   1.000
_cell.length_c   1.000
_cell.angle_alpha   90.00
_cell.angle_beta   90.00
_cell.angle_gamma   90.00
#
_symmetry.space_group_name_H-M   'P 1'
#
loop_
_entity.id
_entity.type
_entity.pdbx_description
1 polymer ?
#
loop_
_entity_poly.entity_id
_entity_poly.type
_entity_poly.pdbx_seq_one_letter_code
_entity_poly.pdbx_strand_id
1 'polypeptide(L)'
;MMSSKELTTLVKEYSGSGVLESSCSDKLVVREFGDSGGEEIDIGVVWNRDILPHSWYQEQMLDRKKAKRYERKIRKAEARDIYHMTPKKLSKALTFIDLAILRRITPNELVDYDGLGSAECRNIRHMMSKNSGLTNFVSDELLRGQNYRYFFKLLKHLERIGNYNSFYCVVKAFQMQKLDLKRLNTLSGHMEKSASYFDMRQVLDDLTTSDTFLICPMDVYIKDVEESNRTRNNEVASMRFCRLVEILIKLQNQALDLDISHTDEHFLLSKFWHYFQRGSSSSRRVDAKRYDGQFLLI
;
A
#
# COMPACT_ATOMS: atom_id res chain seq x y z
N MET A 1 47.32 4.42 -48.32
CA MET A 1 48.61 5.06 -47.99
C MET A 1 48.34 6.12 -46.94
N MET A 2 48.90 5.99 -45.74
CA MET A 2 49.04 7.13 -44.83
C MET A 2 50.53 7.39 -44.65
N SER A 3 50.96 8.65 -44.77
CA SER A 3 52.05 9.22 -43.98
C SER A 3 52.27 10.66 -44.44
N SER A 4 52.20 11.61 -43.50
CA SER A 4 53.37 12.36 -43.03
C SER A 4 52.91 13.61 -42.29
N LYS A 5 53.14 13.61 -40.97
CA LYS A 5 53.76 14.70 -40.17
C LYS A 5 53.03 16.05 -40.12
N GLU A 6 52.89 16.74 -39.00
CA GLU A 6 53.52 16.66 -37.67
C GLU A 6 52.86 17.71 -36.76
N LEU A 7 53.01 17.53 -35.43
CA LEU A 7 53.05 18.57 -34.38
C LEU A 7 51.69 19.16 -33.92
N THR A 8 51.30 19.21 -32.63
CA THR A 8 52.07 19.10 -31.37
C THR A 8 51.11 18.91 -30.16
N THR A 9 51.54 18.11 -29.18
CA THR A 9 51.34 18.23 -27.71
C THR A 9 49.93 18.29 -27.08
N LEU A 10 49.57 17.26 -26.32
CA LEU A 10 49.69 17.27 -24.85
C LEU A 10 49.60 15.87 -24.24
N VAL A 11 50.35 15.71 -23.16
CA VAL A 11 50.94 14.53 -22.55
C VAL A 11 50.05 13.88 -21.47
N LYS A 12 50.15 12.54 -21.37
CA LYS A 12 49.93 11.63 -20.22
C LYS A 12 48.51 11.27 -19.76
N GLU A 13 48.06 10.15 -20.29
CA GLU A 13 47.88 8.86 -19.60
C GLU A 13 48.12 8.71 -18.07
N TYR A 14 47.14 8.00 -17.49
CA TYR A 14 47.16 7.01 -16.40
C TYR A 14 47.62 7.43 -14.98
N SER A 15 46.71 7.38 -14.02
CA SER A 15 46.49 6.18 -13.17
C SER A 15 45.56 6.44 -11.99
N GLY A 16 44.57 5.55 -11.81
CA GLY A 16 44.04 5.15 -10.49
C GLY A 16 42.82 5.93 -9.95
N SER A 17 41.71 5.23 -9.76
CA SER A 17 41.14 4.97 -8.41
C SER A 17 39.68 4.48 -8.49
N GLY A 18 39.40 3.40 -7.77
CA GLY A 18 38.25 3.32 -6.85
C GLY A 18 36.85 3.23 -7.45
N VAL A 19 36.33 2.01 -7.50
CA VAL A 19 34.88 1.76 -7.38
C VAL A 19 34.44 2.34 -6.04
N LEU A 20 33.58 3.37 -6.08
CA LEU A 20 32.99 3.98 -4.89
C LEU A 20 31.47 3.84 -4.95
N GLU A 21 30.96 3.15 -3.95
CA GLU A 21 29.57 3.11 -3.51
C GLU A 21 29.03 4.54 -3.35
N SER A 22 27.89 4.82 -3.97
CA SER A 22 27.17 6.09 -3.81
C SER A 22 25.92 5.85 -2.96
N SER A 23 26.07 6.07 -1.65
CA SER A 23 24.96 6.19 -0.70
C SER A 23 24.19 7.49 -0.95
N CYS A 24 22.95 7.41 -1.41
CA CYS A 24 22.07 8.58 -1.45
C CYS A 24 21.44 8.79 -0.07
N SER A 25 22.09 9.62 0.74
CA SER A 25 21.55 10.18 1.97
C SER A 25 20.84 11.48 1.63
N ASP A 26 19.51 11.47 1.55
CA ASP A 26 18.73 12.71 1.40
C ASP A 26 18.78 13.49 2.72
N LYS A 27 19.62 14.52 2.75
CA LYS A 27 19.61 15.55 3.77
C LYS A 27 18.41 16.46 3.53
N LEU A 28 17.41 16.36 4.39
CA LEU A 28 16.34 17.34 4.53
C LEU A 28 16.95 18.72 4.84
N VAL A 29 16.82 19.64 3.88
CA VAL A 29 17.13 21.06 4.07
C VAL A 29 16.01 21.67 4.91
N VAL A 30 16.32 21.99 6.17
CA VAL A 30 15.49 22.82 7.04
C VAL A 30 15.60 24.26 6.51
N ARG A 31 14.51 24.77 5.91
CA ARG A 31 14.34 26.22 5.69
C ARG A 31 13.70 26.79 6.94
N GLU A 32 14.49 27.50 7.73
CA GLU A 32 13.99 28.39 8.77
C GLU A 32 13.26 29.57 8.12
N PHE A 33 11.98 29.74 8.44
CA PHE A 33 11.24 30.96 8.15
C PHE A 33 10.68 31.54 9.46
N GLY A 34 11.25 32.67 9.84
CA GLY A 34 10.58 33.86 10.39
C GLY A 34 9.45 33.68 11.39
N ASP A 35 9.76 34.04 12.64
CA ASP A 35 8.86 34.29 13.75
C ASP A 35 7.72 35.27 13.40
N SER A 36 6.47 34.79 13.46
CA SER A 36 5.29 35.63 13.63
C SER A 36 4.14 34.84 14.27
N GLY A 37 4.15 34.74 15.61
CA GLY A 37 2.99 34.81 16.51
C GLY A 37 1.64 34.18 16.12
N GLY A 38 1.62 33.01 15.49
CA GLY A 38 0.43 32.18 15.35
C GLY A 38 0.64 30.85 16.08
N GLU A 39 -0.36 30.36 16.82
CA GLU A 39 -0.32 29.02 17.41
C GLU A 39 0.04 28.00 16.31
N GLU A 40 1.30 27.58 16.25
CA GLU A 40 1.76 26.53 15.34
C GLU A 40 0.99 25.26 15.68
N ILE A 41 0.16 24.82 14.75
CA ILE A 41 -0.38 23.47 14.79
C ILE A 41 0.85 22.57 14.66
N ASP A 42 1.14 21.79 15.71
CA ASP A 42 2.23 20.81 15.68
C ASP A 42 2.05 19.90 14.47
N ILE A 43 2.88 20.13 13.44
CA ILE A 43 2.82 19.48 12.13
C ILE A 43 3.07 17.96 12.28
N GLY A 44 3.57 17.51 13.43
CA GLY A 44 3.77 16.09 13.74
C GLY A 44 2.49 15.24 13.83
N VAL A 45 1.30 15.84 13.91
CA VAL A 45 0.01 15.11 14.06
C VAL A 45 -0.62 14.72 12.71
N VAL A 46 -0.19 15.32 11.60
CA VAL A 46 -0.80 15.10 10.27
C VAL A 46 0.16 14.36 9.35
N TRP A 47 -0.28 13.23 8.78
CA TRP A 47 0.53 12.53 7.78
C TRP A 47 0.44 13.20 6.41
N ASN A 48 1.45 12.94 5.58
CA ASN A 48 1.48 13.45 4.22
C ASN A 48 0.30 12.88 3.40
N ARG A 49 -0.54 13.80 2.88
CA ARG A 49 -1.72 13.49 2.06
C ARG A 49 -1.38 12.79 0.76
N ASP A 50 -0.14 12.87 0.28
CA ASP A 50 0.29 12.24 -0.97
C ASP A 50 0.60 10.75 -0.82
N ILE A 51 0.75 10.27 0.42
CA ILE A 51 1.05 8.87 0.72
C ILE A 51 -0.20 8.12 1.16
N LEU A 52 -1.01 8.72 2.03
CA LEU A 52 -2.31 8.18 2.45
C LEU A 52 -3.35 9.29 2.50
N PRO A 53 -4.63 9.00 2.23
CA PRO A 53 -5.68 9.98 2.39
C PRO A 53 -5.75 10.43 3.85
N HIS A 54 -6.07 11.71 4.06
CA HIS A 54 -6.39 12.20 5.39
C HIS A 54 -7.67 11.54 5.88
N SER A 55 -7.70 11.18 7.16
CA SER A 55 -8.94 10.72 7.78
C SER A 55 -9.91 11.90 7.96
N TRP A 56 -11.18 11.60 8.22
CA TRP A 56 -12.15 12.65 8.50
C TRP A 56 -11.71 13.57 9.65
N TYR A 57 -11.13 13.02 10.73
CA TYR A 57 -10.61 13.85 11.83
C TYR A 57 -9.47 14.79 11.41
N GLN A 58 -8.58 14.38 10.50
CA GLN A 58 -7.52 15.26 10.01
C GLN A 58 -8.08 16.36 9.11
N GLU A 59 -9.00 16.02 8.20
CA GLU A 59 -9.69 17.02 7.37
C GLU A 59 -10.42 18.07 8.23
N GLN A 60 -11.05 17.66 9.35
CA GLN A 60 -11.68 18.58 10.30
C GLN A 60 -10.69 19.38 11.16
N MET A 61 -9.48 18.85 11.40
CA MET A 61 -8.45 19.55 12.17
C MET A 61 -7.80 20.67 11.37
N LEU A 62 -7.72 20.52 10.04
CA LEU A 62 -7.24 21.56 9.13
C LEU A 62 -8.14 22.81 9.13
N ASP A 63 -9.41 22.69 9.56
CA ASP A 63 -10.25 23.83 9.92
C ASP A 63 -9.84 24.38 11.30
N ARG A 64 -9.09 25.50 11.26
CA ARG A 64 -8.48 26.18 12.44
C ARG A 64 -9.46 26.41 13.59
N LYS A 65 -10.77 26.57 13.33
CA LYS A 65 -11.77 26.85 14.38
C LYS A 65 -12.00 25.67 15.33
N LYS A 66 -11.67 24.44 14.92
CA LYS A 66 -11.94 23.22 15.70
C LYS A 66 -10.71 22.35 15.95
N ALA A 67 -9.51 22.82 15.60
CA ALA A 67 -8.27 22.06 15.65
C ALA A 67 -8.04 21.36 17.01
N LYS A 68 -8.03 22.09 18.14
CA LYS A 68 -7.82 21.54 19.50
C LYS A 68 -8.84 20.47 19.92
N ARG A 69 -10.06 20.47 19.35
CA ARG A 69 -11.08 19.44 19.63
C ARG A 69 -10.77 18.16 18.87
N TYR A 70 -10.40 18.26 17.60
CA TYR A 70 -10.12 17.11 16.75
C TYR A 70 -8.76 16.49 17.05
N GLU A 71 -7.77 17.29 17.42
CA GLU A 71 -6.48 16.80 17.93
C GLU A 71 -6.67 15.87 19.14
N ARG A 72 -7.54 16.25 20.10
CA ARG A 72 -7.89 15.38 21.23
C ARG A 72 -8.59 14.09 20.82
N LYS A 73 -9.38 14.11 19.74
CA LYS A 73 -10.04 12.91 19.19
C LYS A 73 -9.04 12.00 18.47
N ILE A 74 -8.11 12.58 17.72
CA ILE A 74 -6.99 11.90 17.05
C ILE A 74 -6.17 11.12 18.08
N ARG A 75 -5.63 11.80 19.10
CA ARG A 75 -4.83 11.15 20.16
C ARG A 75 -5.58 10.00 20.85
N LYS A 76 -6.88 10.18 21.12
CA LYS A 76 -7.73 9.13 21.71
C LYS A 76 -7.95 7.93 20.78
N ALA A 77 -8.06 8.17 19.48
CA ALA A 77 -8.21 7.11 18.49
C ALA A 77 -6.90 6.32 18.33
N GLU A 78 -5.76 7.00 18.24
CA GLU A 78 -4.43 6.40 18.07
C GLU A 78 -3.98 5.54 19.24
N ALA A 79 -4.39 5.91 20.46
CA ALA A 79 -4.11 5.18 21.70
C ALA A 79 -4.84 3.83 21.82
N ARG A 80 -5.77 3.52 20.91
CA ARG A 80 -6.49 2.23 20.92
C ARG A 80 -5.58 1.09 20.44
N ASP A 81 -6.02 -0.12 20.76
CA ASP A 81 -5.45 -1.36 20.28
C ASP A 81 -6.42 -2.06 19.31
N ILE A 82 -5.93 -2.80 18.31
CA ILE A 82 -6.73 -3.42 17.25
C ILE A 82 -7.86 -4.31 17.77
N TYR A 83 -7.67 -4.93 18.93
CA TYR A 83 -8.65 -5.83 19.54
C TYR A 83 -9.89 -5.10 20.08
N HIS A 84 -9.93 -3.77 20.10
CA HIS A 84 -11.18 -3.03 20.32
C HIS A 84 -12.21 -3.24 19.19
N MET A 85 -11.76 -3.71 18.02
CA MET A 85 -12.62 -4.12 16.91
C MET A 85 -12.71 -5.64 16.85
N THR A 86 -13.92 -6.17 16.65
CA THR A 86 -14.07 -7.60 16.32
C THR A 86 -13.56 -7.87 14.89
N PRO A 87 -13.13 -9.10 14.55
CA PRO A 87 -12.68 -9.43 13.19
C PRO A 87 -13.71 -9.07 12.10
N LYS A 88 -15.01 -9.25 12.39
CA LYS A 88 -16.11 -8.86 11.50
C LYS A 88 -16.23 -7.33 11.33
N LYS A 89 -16.01 -6.57 12.40
CA LYS A 89 -16.01 -5.10 12.32
C LYS A 89 -14.79 -4.60 11.55
N LEU A 90 -13.62 -5.21 11.80
CA LEU A 90 -12.39 -4.89 11.09
C LEU A 90 -12.49 -5.21 9.60
N SER A 91 -13.06 -6.35 9.20
CA SER A 91 -13.25 -6.69 7.78
C SER A 91 -14.12 -5.67 7.05
N LYS A 92 -15.21 -5.21 7.68
CA LYS A 92 -16.05 -4.14 7.14
C LYS A 92 -15.27 -2.82 7.02
N ALA A 93 -14.48 -2.49 8.04
CA ALA A 93 -13.71 -1.24 8.03
C ALA A 93 -12.62 -1.20 6.97
N LEU A 94 -11.90 -2.32 6.78
CA LEU A 94 -10.94 -2.47 5.69
C LEU A 94 -11.62 -2.35 4.33
N THR A 95 -12.79 -2.97 4.16
CA THR A 95 -13.58 -2.90 2.92
C THR A 95 -14.06 -1.48 2.61
N PHE A 96 -14.52 -0.75 3.63
CA PHE A 96 -14.88 0.66 3.47
C PHE A 96 -13.69 1.50 2.99
N ILE A 97 -12.52 1.37 3.63
CA ILE A 97 -11.31 2.11 3.28
C ILE A 97 -10.86 1.74 1.85
N ASP A 98 -10.88 0.45 1.50
CA ASP A 98 -10.55 -0.02 0.16
C ASP A 98 -11.43 0.62 -0.91
N LEU A 99 -12.76 0.57 -0.72
CA LEU A 99 -13.71 1.20 -1.65
C LEU A 99 -13.54 2.71 -1.73
N ALA A 100 -13.28 3.38 -0.59
CA ALA A 100 -13.11 4.82 -0.54
C ALA A 100 -11.88 5.29 -1.35
N ILE A 101 -10.78 4.52 -1.32
CA ILE A 101 -9.59 4.81 -2.14
C ILE A 101 -9.86 4.43 -3.60
N LEU A 102 -10.42 3.23 -3.85
CA LEU A 102 -10.70 2.71 -5.18
C LEU A 102 -11.59 3.66 -6.01
N ARG A 103 -12.65 4.20 -5.39
CA ARG A 103 -13.57 5.18 -6.02
C ARG A 103 -12.91 6.51 -6.39
N ARG A 104 -11.70 6.79 -5.90
CA ARG A 104 -10.97 8.02 -6.21
C ARG A 104 -9.93 7.83 -7.31
N ILE A 105 -9.56 6.59 -7.66
CA ILE A 105 -8.62 6.32 -8.75
C ILE A 105 -9.27 6.77 -10.06
N THR A 106 -8.63 7.70 -10.76
CA THR A 106 -9.15 8.19 -12.04
C THR A 106 -8.60 7.36 -13.20
N PRO A 107 -9.29 7.30 -14.35
CA PRO A 107 -8.74 6.68 -15.55
C PRO A 107 -7.40 7.29 -16.00
N ASN A 108 -7.20 8.60 -15.80
CA ASN A 108 -5.94 9.27 -16.11
C ASN A 108 -4.79 8.69 -15.27
N GLU A 109 -5.01 8.45 -13.97
CA GLU A 109 -4.00 7.79 -13.15
C GLU A 109 -3.61 6.41 -13.69
N LEU A 110 -4.56 5.67 -14.29
CA LEU A 110 -4.24 4.40 -14.94
C LEU A 110 -3.39 4.59 -16.19
N VAL A 111 -3.66 5.62 -17.01
CA VAL A 111 -2.89 5.90 -18.23
C VAL A 111 -1.45 6.33 -17.91
N ASP A 112 -1.31 7.14 -16.86
CA ASP A 112 -0.05 7.81 -16.50
C ASP A 112 0.84 6.91 -15.63
N TYR A 113 0.31 5.84 -15.04
CA TYR A 113 1.08 4.97 -14.15
C TYR A 113 2.00 4.00 -14.92
N ASP A 114 3.31 4.24 -14.85
CA ASP A 114 4.36 3.42 -15.50
C ASP A 114 5.24 2.65 -14.47
N GLY A 115 4.81 2.63 -13.21
CA GLY A 115 5.53 2.03 -12.08
C GLY A 115 6.47 2.99 -11.36
N LEU A 116 6.79 4.15 -11.93
CA LEU A 116 7.46 5.24 -11.23
C LEU A 116 6.37 6.11 -10.64
N GLY A 117 6.25 6.13 -9.31
CA GLY A 117 5.15 6.79 -8.60
C GLY A 117 5.14 8.31 -8.79
N SER A 118 4.74 8.80 -9.97
CA SER A 118 4.57 10.21 -10.30
C SER A 118 3.58 10.86 -9.33
N ALA A 119 3.71 12.17 -9.10
CA ALA A 119 2.78 12.92 -8.25
C ALA A 119 1.32 12.82 -8.74
N GLU A 120 1.13 12.53 -10.03
CA GLU A 120 -0.16 12.48 -10.71
C GLU A 120 -0.96 11.22 -10.35
N CYS A 121 -0.30 10.09 -10.06
CA CYS A 121 -0.92 8.81 -9.68
C CYS A 121 -1.19 8.68 -8.17
N ARG A 122 -1.71 9.74 -7.54
CA ARG A 122 -1.82 9.84 -6.08
C ARG A 122 -2.71 8.76 -5.45
N ASN A 123 -3.86 8.45 -6.03
CA ASN A 123 -4.79 7.48 -5.42
C ASN A 123 -4.32 6.03 -5.62
N ILE A 124 -3.62 5.74 -6.73
CA ILE A 124 -2.86 4.49 -6.88
C ILE A 124 -1.82 4.38 -5.76
N ARG A 125 -1.05 5.45 -5.50
CA ARG A 125 -0.07 5.47 -4.40
C ARG A 125 -0.73 5.28 -3.03
N HIS A 126 -1.91 5.87 -2.80
CA HIS A 126 -2.68 5.65 -1.58
C HIS A 126 -3.02 4.18 -1.38
N MET A 127 -3.49 3.50 -2.43
CA MET A 127 -3.81 2.07 -2.38
C MET A 127 -2.57 1.24 -2.04
N MET A 128 -1.45 1.47 -2.73
CA MET A 128 -0.18 0.78 -2.49
C MET A 128 0.36 1.01 -1.07
N SER A 129 0.31 2.25 -0.60
CA SER A 129 0.79 2.63 0.74
C SER A 129 -0.09 2.01 1.83
N LYS A 130 -1.41 1.99 1.62
CA LYS A 130 -2.37 1.31 2.50
C LYS A 130 -2.12 -0.19 2.54
N ASN A 131 -1.90 -0.84 1.40
CA ASN A 131 -1.66 -2.29 1.34
C ASN A 131 -0.36 -2.69 2.04
N SER A 132 0.70 -1.91 1.79
CA SER A 132 2.00 -2.07 2.46
C SER A 132 1.91 -1.82 3.96
N GLY A 133 1.22 -0.74 4.37
CA GLY A 133 0.96 -0.40 5.77
C GLY A 133 0.16 -1.47 6.51
N LEU A 134 -0.92 -1.98 5.91
CA LEU A 134 -1.72 -3.08 6.46
C LEU A 134 -0.91 -4.36 6.62
N THR A 135 -0.14 -4.75 5.60
CA THR A 135 0.69 -5.95 5.63
C THR A 135 1.73 -5.86 6.75
N ASN A 136 2.45 -4.73 6.85
CA ASN A 136 3.45 -4.52 7.89
C ASN A 136 2.83 -4.45 9.30
N PHE A 137 1.67 -3.81 9.43
CA PHE A 137 0.94 -3.72 10.69
C PHE A 137 0.53 -5.11 11.19
N VAL A 138 -0.11 -5.91 10.35
CA VAL A 138 -0.53 -7.27 10.72
C VAL A 138 0.69 -8.15 11.00
N SER A 139 1.77 -8.03 10.21
CA SER A 139 3.00 -8.79 10.41
C SER A 139 3.61 -8.52 11.79
N ASP A 140 3.65 -7.27 12.23
CA ASP A 140 4.15 -6.89 13.56
C ASP A 140 3.20 -7.37 14.68
N GLU A 141 1.88 -7.30 14.49
CA GLU A 141 0.92 -7.86 15.46
C GLU A 141 1.05 -9.37 15.63
N LEU A 142 1.30 -10.10 14.54
CA LEU A 142 1.56 -11.55 14.58
C LEU A 142 2.85 -11.88 15.31
N LEU A 143 3.90 -11.07 15.13
CA LEU A 143 5.17 -11.22 15.83
C LEU A 143 5.06 -10.97 17.34
N ARG A 144 4.35 -9.90 17.74
CA ARG A 144 4.26 -9.47 19.15
C ARG A 144 3.28 -10.31 19.97
N GLY A 145 2.09 -10.56 19.43
CA GLY A 145 0.98 -11.11 20.20
C GLY A 145 0.64 -12.56 19.88
N GLN A 146 1.18 -13.13 18.79
CA GLN A 146 0.77 -14.44 18.28
C GLN A 146 -0.76 -14.60 18.14
N ASN A 147 -1.46 -13.51 17.85
CA ASN A 147 -2.93 -13.48 17.79
C ASN A 147 -3.48 -14.04 16.47
N TYR A 148 -2.89 -15.15 15.99
CA TYR A 148 -3.23 -15.84 14.74
C TYR A 148 -4.73 -16.13 14.63
N ARG A 149 -5.38 -16.52 15.73
CA ARG A 149 -6.83 -16.82 15.74
C ARG A 149 -7.68 -15.61 15.37
N TYR A 150 -7.30 -14.41 15.80
CA TYR A 150 -8.00 -13.18 15.46
C TYR A 150 -7.92 -12.91 13.96
N PHE A 151 -6.71 -12.98 13.39
CA PHE A 151 -6.49 -12.71 11.97
C PHE A 151 -6.98 -13.84 11.04
N PHE A 152 -7.01 -15.11 11.47
CA PHE A 152 -7.71 -16.16 10.73
C PHE A 152 -9.22 -15.94 10.67
N LYS A 153 -9.83 -15.45 11.75
CA LYS A 153 -11.24 -15.03 11.71
C LYS A 153 -11.44 -13.83 10.78
N LEU A 154 -10.49 -12.89 10.75
CA LEU A 154 -10.52 -11.76 9.83
C LEU A 154 -10.48 -12.25 8.37
N LEU A 155 -9.58 -13.17 8.01
CA LEU A 155 -9.51 -13.76 6.68
C LEU A 155 -10.84 -14.37 6.25
N LYS A 156 -11.49 -15.16 7.12
CA LYS A 156 -12.84 -15.71 6.85
C LYS A 156 -13.88 -14.64 6.57
N HIS A 157 -13.83 -13.51 7.27
CA HIS A 157 -14.78 -12.42 7.07
C HIS A 157 -14.49 -11.59 5.82
N LEU A 158 -13.21 -11.39 5.46
CA LEU A 158 -12.81 -10.72 4.23
C LEU A 158 -13.20 -11.54 3.00
N GLU A 159 -12.95 -12.86 3.03
CA GLU A 159 -13.35 -13.82 2.00
C GLU A 159 -14.87 -13.79 1.78
N ARG A 160 -15.67 -13.86 2.86
CA ARG A 160 -17.14 -13.80 2.77
C ARG A 160 -17.68 -12.48 2.23
N ILE A 161 -16.97 -11.37 2.47
CA ILE A 161 -17.36 -10.05 1.94
C ILE A 161 -16.89 -9.90 0.49
N GLY A 162 -15.95 -10.71 0.00
CA GLY A 162 -15.35 -10.53 -1.33
C GLY A 162 -14.25 -9.46 -1.36
N ASN A 163 -13.72 -9.03 -0.20
CA ASN A 163 -12.59 -8.09 -0.18
C ASN A 163 -11.25 -8.85 -0.26
N TYR A 164 -10.85 -9.19 -1.48
CA TYR A 164 -9.60 -9.90 -1.73
C TYR A 164 -8.37 -8.98 -1.60
N ASN A 165 -8.50 -7.67 -1.81
CA ASN A 165 -7.39 -6.72 -1.59
C ASN A 165 -6.82 -6.80 -0.17
N SER A 166 -7.67 -6.60 0.83
CA SER A 166 -7.25 -6.70 2.23
C SER A 166 -6.97 -8.14 2.67
N PHE A 167 -7.65 -9.13 2.11
CA PHE A 167 -7.37 -10.54 2.36
C PHE A 167 -5.92 -10.89 2.02
N TYR A 168 -5.47 -10.52 0.82
CA TYR A 168 -4.11 -10.79 0.35
C TYR A 168 -3.04 -10.08 1.17
N CYS A 169 -3.30 -8.84 1.62
CA CYS A 169 -2.39 -8.14 2.54
C CYS A 169 -2.20 -8.93 3.85
N VAL A 170 -3.29 -9.47 4.41
CA VAL A 170 -3.22 -10.30 5.62
C VAL A 170 -2.51 -11.61 5.35
N VAL A 171 -2.78 -12.31 4.24
CA VAL A 171 -2.08 -13.54 3.86
C VAL A 171 -0.58 -13.30 3.71
N LYS A 172 -0.16 -12.25 3.00
CA LYS A 172 1.25 -11.85 2.89
C LYS A 172 1.88 -11.65 4.27
N ALA A 173 1.17 -11.01 5.20
CA ALA A 173 1.66 -10.80 6.56
C ALA A 173 1.90 -12.11 7.34
N PHE A 174 1.07 -13.15 7.11
CA PHE A 174 1.28 -14.49 7.66
C PHE A 174 2.47 -15.20 7.01
N GLN A 175 2.66 -15.08 5.70
CA GLN A 175 3.77 -15.70 4.97
C GLN A 175 5.14 -15.19 5.43
N MET A 176 5.20 -13.99 6.00
CA MET A 176 6.41 -13.41 6.58
C MET A 176 6.77 -13.98 7.97
N GLN A 177 5.92 -14.84 8.54
CA GLN A 177 6.07 -15.43 9.87
C GLN A 177 6.59 -16.86 9.79
N LYS A 178 7.28 -17.31 10.85
CA LYS A 178 7.53 -18.74 11.07
C LYS A 178 6.27 -19.39 11.66
N LEU A 179 5.49 -20.06 10.82
CA LEU A 179 4.26 -20.75 11.22
C LEU A 179 4.55 -22.21 11.63
N ASP A 180 3.80 -22.70 12.62
CA ASP A 180 3.73 -24.14 12.89
C ASP A 180 2.87 -24.86 11.82
N LEU A 181 2.98 -26.19 11.73
CA LEU A 181 2.28 -26.98 10.72
C LEU A 181 0.76 -26.79 10.74
N LYS A 182 0.15 -26.64 11.93
CA LYS A 182 -1.30 -26.45 12.06
C LYS A 182 -1.74 -25.11 11.48
N ARG A 183 -0.99 -24.04 11.76
CA ARG A 183 -1.23 -22.69 11.25
C ARG A 183 -0.95 -22.64 9.75
N LEU A 184 0.09 -23.31 9.28
CA LEU A 184 0.41 -23.44 7.86
C LEU A 184 -0.71 -24.15 7.10
N ASN A 185 -1.22 -25.28 7.60
CA ASN A 185 -2.37 -25.97 6.99
C ASN A 185 -3.64 -25.10 6.98
N THR A 186 -3.86 -24.33 8.05
CA THR A 186 -5.00 -23.39 8.11
C THR A 186 -4.86 -22.28 7.08
N LEU A 187 -3.65 -21.74 6.91
CA LEU A 187 -3.36 -20.73 5.89
C LEU A 187 -3.46 -21.32 4.48
N SER A 188 -2.96 -22.54 4.25
CA SER A 188 -3.08 -23.25 2.97
C SER A 188 -4.54 -23.41 2.58
N GLY A 189 -5.40 -23.85 3.51
CA GLY A 189 -6.85 -23.95 3.23
C GLY A 189 -7.54 -22.61 2.96
N HIS A 190 -6.94 -21.48 3.33
CA HIS A 190 -7.38 -20.14 2.90
C HIS A 190 -6.80 -19.77 1.53
N MET A 191 -5.54 -20.13 1.27
CA MET A 191 -4.84 -19.86 0.02
C MET A 191 -5.37 -20.69 -1.16
N GLU A 192 -5.69 -21.96 -0.94
CA GLU A 192 -6.30 -22.85 -1.94
C GLU A 192 -7.71 -22.37 -2.35
N LYS A 193 -8.40 -21.68 -1.44
CA LYS A 193 -9.71 -21.06 -1.73
C LYS A 193 -9.59 -19.70 -2.37
N SER A 194 -8.56 -18.95 -2.00
CA SER A 194 -8.22 -17.70 -2.67
C SER A 194 -7.44 -18.01 -3.93
N ALA A 195 -8.18 -18.35 -4.98
CA ALA A 195 -7.81 -18.24 -6.39
C ALA A 195 -6.36 -17.79 -6.62
N SER A 196 -5.53 -18.66 -7.23
CA SER A 196 -4.19 -18.30 -7.67
C SER A 196 -4.22 -17.04 -8.55
N TYR A 197 -3.07 -16.41 -8.79
CA TYR A 197 -2.96 -15.26 -9.71
C TYR A 197 -3.74 -15.45 -11.03
N PHE A 198 -3.75 -16.67 -11.56
CA PHE A 198 -4.47 -17.04 -12.78
C PHE A 198 -5.99 -17.09 -12.56
N ASP A 199 -6.42 -17.72 -11.46
CA ASP A 199 -7.84 -17.81 -11.08
C ASP A 199 -8.40 -16.42 -10.73
N MET A 200 -7.58 -15.48 -10.24
CA MET A 200 -8.02 -14.11 -10.01
C MET A 200 -8.23 -13.31 -11.28
N ARG A 201 -7.48 -13.57 -12.35
CA ARG A 201 -7.81 -13.03 -13.67
C ARG A 201 -9.13 -13.61 -14.17
N GLN A 202 -9.37 -14.90 -13.93
CA GLN A 202 -10.64 -15.51 -14.25
C GLN A 202 -11.79 -14.91 -13.42
N VAL A 203 -11.59 -14.63 -12.13
CA VAL A 203 -12.55 -13.90 -11.27
C VAL A 203 -12.76 -12.45 -11.75
N LEU A 204 -11.72 -11.78 -12.27
CA LEU A 204 -11.84 -10.46 -12.90
C LEU A 204 -12.64 -10.51 -14.21
N ASP A 205 -12.51 -11.60 -14.97
CA ASP A 205 -13.33 -11.84 -16.16
C ASP A 205 -14.77 -12.22 -15.79
N ASP A 206 -14.98 -12.99 -14.73
CA ASP A 206 -16.31 -13.34 -14.19
C ASP A 206 -17.02 -12.14 -13.53
N LEU A 207 -16.27 -11.16 -13.04
CA LEU A 207 -16.77 -9.84 -12.62
C LEU A 207 -17.42 -9.08 -13.77
N THR A 208 -17.03 -9.40 -14.99
CA THR A 208 -17.62 -8.74 -16.15
C THR A 208 -18.94 -9.35 -16.57
N THR A 209 -19.26 -10.55 -16.05
CA THR A 209 -20.46 -11.33 -16.38
C THR A 209 -21.43 -11.48 -15.19
N SER A 210 -20.98 -11.29 -13.95
CA SER A 210 -21.81 -11.39 -12.73
C SER A 210 -21.80 -10.11 -11.88
N ASP A 211 -22.94 -9.75 -11.29
CA ASP A 211 -23.09 -8.60 -10.38
C ASP A 211 -22.56 -8.89 -8.96
N THR A 212 -21.57 -9.75 -8.84
CA THR A 212 -21.04 -10.15 -7.53
C THR A 212 -20.14 -9.05 -6.97
N PHE A 213 -20.41 -8.61 -5.74
CA PHE A 213 -19.53 -7.66 -5.05
C PHE A 213 -18.15 -8.31 -4.80
N LEU A 214 -17.09 -7.64 -5.23
CA LEU A 214 -15.73 -7.99 -4.84
C LEU A 214 -14.76 -6.82 -5.03
N ILE A 215 -13.67 -6.84 -4.26
CA ILE A 215 -12.50 -5.97 -4.43
C ILE A 215 -11.31 -6.86 -4.76
N CYS A 216 -10.81 -6.75 -5.99
CA CYS A 216 -9.66 -7.55 -6.44
C CYS A 216 -8.37 -7.12 -5.73
N PRO A 217 -7.33 -7.98 -5.70
CA PRO A 217 -6.04 -7.55 -5.15
C PRO A 217 -5.40 -6.46 -6.00
N MET A 218 -5.41 -5.24 -5.46
CA MET A 218 -5.04 -4.06 -6.21
C MET A 218 -3.56 -4.06 -6.60
N ASP A 219 -2.69 -4.71 -5.82
CA ASP A 219 -1.27 -4.86 -6.19
C ASP A 219 -1.10 -5.59 -7.54
N VAL A 220 -1.94 -6.59 -7.80
CA VAL A 220 -1.92 -7.35 -9.07
C VAL A 220 -2.50 -6.50 -10.20
N TYR A 221 -3.65 -5.87 -9.95
CA TYR A 221 -4.30 -4.99 -10.91
C TYR A 221 -3.37 -3.83 -11.34
N ILE A 222 -2.72 -3.16 -10.38
CA ILE A 222 -1.80 -2.04 -10.65
C ILE A 222 -0.55 -2.50 -11.42
N LYS A 223 -0.04 -3.70 -11.12
CA LYS A 223 1.08 -4.27 -11.89
C LYS A 223 0.70 -4.59 -13.34
N ASP A 224 -0.53 -5.05 -13.56
CA ASP A 224 -1.07 -5.30 -14.90
C ASP A 224 -1.24 -3.99 -15.71
N VAL A 225 -1.60 -2.90 -15.03
CA VAL A 225 -1.63 -1.53 -15.61
C VAL A 225 -0.22 -1.08 -16.00
N GLU A 226 0.74 -1.21 -15.10
CA GLU A 226 2.16 -0.89 -15.34
C GLU A 226 2.73 -1.66 -16.55
N GLU A 227 2.48 -2.97 -16.62
CA GLU A 227 2.94 -3.81 -17.73
C GLU A 227 2.33 -3.36 -19.07
N SER A 228 1.03 -3.03 -19.06
CA SER A 228 0.32 -2.57 -20.26
C SER A 228 0.86 -1.22 -20.73
N ASN A 229 1.12 -0.28 -19.81
CA ASN A 229 1.66 1.05 -20.14
C ASN A 229 3.13 1.03 -20.59
N ARG A 230 3.92 0.05 -20.15
CA ARG A 230 5.29 -0.13 -20.67
C ARG A 230 5.34 -0.69 -22.09
N THR A 231 4.23 -1.29 -22.55
CA THR A 231 4.14 -1.97 -23.85
C THR A 231 3.08 -1.34 -24.78
N ARG A 232 2.91 -0.01 -24.72
CA ARG A 232 1.89 0.78 -25.47
C ARG A 232 1.80 0.48 -26.96
N ASN A 233 2.91 0.11 -27.61
CA ASN A 233 2.92 -0.20 -29.05
C ASN A 233 2.40 -1.61 -29.39
N ASN A 234 1.99 -2.38 -28.39
CA ASN A 234 1.44 -3.73 -28.55
C ASN A 234 -0.10 -3.68 -28.48
N GLU A 235 -0.76 -4.16 -29.53
CA GLU A 235 -2.24 -4.22 -29.61
C GLU A 235 -2.85 -5.05 -28.47
N VAL A 236 -2.23 -6.17 -28.12
CA VAL A 236 -2.69 -7.04 -27.02
C VAL A 236 -2.62 -6.31 -25.68
N ALA A 237 -1.56 -5.53 -25.46
CA ALA A 237 -1.41 -4.72 -24.24
C ALA A 237 -2.44 -3.60 -24.18
N SER A 238 -2.75 -2.97 -25.31
CA SER A 238 -3.77 -1.91 -25.42
C SER A 238 -5.18 -2.46 -25.13
N MET A 239 -5.53 -3.62 -25.70
CA MET A 239 -6.80 -4.30 -25.42
C MET A 239 -6.93 -4.68 -23.95
N ARG A 240 -5.86 -5.19 -23.35
CA ARG A 240 -5.80 -5.49 -21.92
C ARG A 240 -5.96 -4.25 -21.06
N PHE A 241 -5.38 -3.12 -21.45
CA PHE A 241 -5.56 -1.86 -20.75
C PHE A 241 -7.02 -1.40 -20.76
N CYS A 242 -7.69 -1.41 -21.93
CA CYS A 242 -9.12 -1.10 -22.02
C CYS A 242 -9.95 -1.96 -21.07
N ARG A 243 -9.65 -3.26 -21.02
CA ARG A 243 -10.29 -4.20 -20.10
C ARG A 243 -10.07 -3.85 -18.64
N LEU A 244 -8.87 -3.45 -18.25
CA LEU A 244 -8.57 -3.00 -16.90
C LEU A 244 -9.37 -1.75 -16.52
N VAL A 245 -9.56 -0.81 -17.45
CA VAL A 245 -10.41 0.38 -17.24
C VAL A 245 -11.87 -0.01 -17.02
N GLU A 246 -12.42 -0.92 -17.83
CA GLU A 246 -13.78 -1.45 -17.63
C GLU A 246 -13.97 -2.09 -16.25
N ILE A 247 -12.99 -2.89 -15.83
CA ILE A 247 -12.97 -3.50 -14.50
C ILE A 247 -12.97 -2.42 -13.41
N LEU A 248 -12.13 -1.38 -13.51
CA LEU A 248 -12.11 -0.30 -12.53
C LEU A 248 -13.48 0.36 -12.42
N ILE A 249 -14.10 0.71 -13.55
CA ILE A 249 -15.42 1.35 -13.57
C ILE A 249 -16.45 0.46 -12.87
N LYS A 250 -16.44 -0.85 -13.15
CA LYS A 250 -17.32 -1.80 -12.47
C LYS A 250 -17.07 -1.83 -10.97
N LEU A 251 -15.81 -1.95 -10.55
CA LEU A 251 -15.42 -1.97 -9.13
C LEU A 251 -15.86 -0.69 -8.40
N GLN A 252 -15.74 0.48 -9.04
CA GLN A 252 -16.12 1.77 -8.46
C GLN A 252 -17.65 1.91 -8.28
N ASN A 253 -18.42 1.34 -9.21
CA ASN A 253 -19.88 1.39 -9.21
C ASN A 253 -20.53 0.36 -8.27
N GLN A 254 -19.75 -0.54 -7.66
CA GLN A 254 -20.30 -1.48 -6.68
C GLN A 254 -20.85 -0.72 -5.46
N ALA A 255 -22.11 -0.99 -5.14
CA ALA A 255 -22.75 -0.48 -3.94
C ALA A 255 -22.62 -1.51 -2.81
N LEU A 256 -22.04 -1.08 -1.70
CA LEU A 256 -22.06 -1.82 -0.46
C LEU A 256 -22.34 -0.84 0.67
N ASP A 257 -23.47 -1.01 1.35
CA ASP A 257 -23.87 -0.17 2.48
C ASP A 257 -23.03 -0.55 3.70
N LEU A 258 -21.82 0.01 3.75
CA LEU A 258 -20.92 -0.07 4.89
C LEU A 258 -20.70 1.33 5.42
N ASP A 259 -20.85 1.46 6.73
CA ASP A 259 -20.44 2.65 7.46
C ASP A 259 -19.43 2.26 8.55
N ILE A 260 -18.51 3.18 8.82
CA ILE A 260 -17.46 3.02 9.83
C ILE A 260 -17.39 4.30 10.64
N SER A 261 -17.16 4.17 11.95
CA SER A 261 -16.99 5.37 12.76
C SER A 261 -15.69 6.10 12.37
N HIS A 262 -15.72 7.43 12.34
CA HIS A 262 -14.51 8.24 12.09
C HIS A 262 -13.35 7.93 13.06
N THR A 263 -13.67 7.38 14.23
CA THR A 263 -12.66 6.94 15.20
C THR A 263 -11.95 5.68 14.72
N ASP A 264 -12.68 4.69 14.21
CA ASP A 264 -12.10 3.46 13.69
C ASP A 264 -11.37 3.74 12.36
N GLU A 265 -11.93 4.59 11.50
CA GLU A 265 -11.29 5.07 10.26
C GLU A 265 -9.92 5.68 10.56
N HIS A 266 -9.88 6.68 11.44
CA HIS A 266 -8.64 7.37 11.77
C HIS A 266 -7.63 6.42 12.44
N PHE A 267 -8.10 5.57 13.37
CA PHE A 267 -7.24 4.55 13.99
C PHE A 267 -6.58 3.65 12.94
N LEU A 268 -7.32 3.14 11.96
CA LEU A 268 -6.76 2.24 10.95
C LEU A 268 -5.78 2.98 10.03
N LEU A 269 -6.15 4.16 9.53
CA LEU A 269 -5.27 4.96 8.66
C LEU A 269 -3.98 5.37 9.38
N SER A 270 -4.05 5.71 10.67
CA SER A 270 -2.85 6.04 11.45
C SER A 270 -1.93 4.84 11.66
N LYS A 271 -2.47 3.63 11.88
CA LYS A 271 -1.65 2.40 11.90
C LYS A 271 -1.03 2.14 10.54
N PHE A 272 -1.77 2.23 9.43
CA PHE A 272 -1.21 2.00 8.10
C PHE A 272 -0.09 2.97 7.79
N TRP A 273 -0.28 4.26 8.09
CA TRP A 273 0.76 5.28 7.95
C TRP A 273 2.03 4.94 8.75
N HIS A 274 1.87 4.64 10.04
CA HIS A 274 3.00 4.37 10.93
C HIS A 274 3.82 3.14 10.47
N TYR A 275 3.13 2.07 10.07
CA TYR A 275 3.77 0.82 9.63
C TYR A 275 4.24 0.87 8.17
N PHE A 276 3.72 1.77 7.36
CA PHE A 276 4.29 2.10 6.06
C PHE A 276 5.65 2.80 6.21
N GLN A 277 5.73 3.81 7.08
CA GLN A 277 6.96 4.57 7.33
C GLN A 277 8.07 3.70 7.92
N ARG A 278 7.75 2.85 8.91
CA ARG A 278 8.70 1.86 9.47
C ARG A 278 9.15 0.81 8.48
N GLY A 279 8.33 0.51 7.47
CA GLY A 279 8.70 -0.39 6.38
C GLY A 279 9.81 0.19 5.50
N SER A 280 9.80 1.52 5.34
CA SER A 280 10.65 2.31 4.44
C SER A 280 11.94 2.82 5.08
N SER A 281 11.97 2.96 6.41
CA SER A 281 13.16 3.35 7.16
C SER A 281 13.97 2.11 7.58
N SER A 282 15.26 2.09 7.28
CA SER A 282 16.23 1.00 7.57
C SER A 282 16.45 0.72 9.07
N SER A 283 15.71 1.37 9.96
CA SER A 283 15.70 1.14 11.40
C SER A 283 14.84 -0.09 11.74
N ARG A 284 15.31 -1.27 11.35
CA ARG A 284 14.76 -2.54 11.86
C ARG A 284 15.67 -3.10 12.92
N ARG A 285 15.10 -3.49 14.07
CA ARG A 285 15.81 -4.26 15.09
C ARG A 285 16.41 -5.51 14.43
N VAL A 286 17.72 -5.66 14.60
CA VAL A 286 18.59 -6.67 13.96
C VAL A 286 18.16 -8.12 14.26
N ASP A 287 17.29 -8.35 15.24
CA ASP A 287 16.96 -9.70 15.71
C ASP A 287 15.67 -10.31 15.12
N ALA A 288 14.88 -9.56 14.37
CA ALA A 288 13.67 -10.11 13.74
C ALA A 288 13.99 -10.63 12.33
N LYS A 289 14.41 -11.89 12.22
CA LYS A 289 14.51 -12.59 10.93
C LYS A 289 13.13 -12.60 10.26
N ARG A 290 12.92 -11.71 9.28
CA ARG A 290 11.83 -11.86 8.30
C ARG A 290 12.20 -13.04 7.41
N TYR A 291 11.27 -13.98 7.28
CA TYR A 291 11.36 -14.97 6.23
C TYR A 291 10.88 -14.28 4.96
N ASP A 292 11.77 -14.07 3.99
CA ASP A 292 11.34 -13.76 2.63
C ASP A 292 10.44 -14.94 2.21
N GLY A 293 9.19 -14.64 1.87
CA GLY A 293 8.08 -15.57 1.73
C GLY A 293 8.21 -16.60 0.59
N GLN A 294 9.40 -17.14 0.35
CA GLN A 294 9.65 -18.35 -0.42
C GLN A 294 9.42 -19.58 0.45
N PHE A 295 8.19 -19.79 0.90
CA PHE A 295 7.75 -21.13 1.29
C PHE A 295 6.45 -21.44 0.57
N LEU A 296 6.61 -21.81 -0.69
CA LEU A 296 5.68 -22.65 -1.42
C LEU A 296 6.49 -23.67 -2.23
N LEU A 297 6.04 -24.93 -2.15
CA LEU A 297 6.54 -26.15 -2.79
C LEU A 297 7.53 -27.00 -1.98
N ILE A 298 7.00 -27.70 -0.97
CA ILE A 298 7.20 -29.16 -0.84
C ILE A 298 5.84 -29.79 -0.61
#